data_AF-A0A0Q7XYQ9-F1
#
_entry.id   AF-A0A0Q7XYQ9-F1
#
_cell.length_a   1.000
_cell.length_b   1.000
_cell.length_c   1.000
_cell.angle_alpha   90.00
_cell.angle_beta   90.00
_cell.angle_gamma   90.00
#
_symmetry.space_group_name_H-M   'P 1'
#
loop_
_entity.id
_entity.type
_entity.pdbx_description
1 polymer ?
#
loop_
_entity_poly.entity_id
_entity_poly.type
_entity_poly.pdbx_seq_one_letter_code
_entity_poly.pdbx_strand_id
1 'polypeptide(L)'
;MIIDTTRNLKIVLDDEDWEQVKRYSWYANAVAGGRFYAYTRLPGGIRIAMHRMLLNPGKGEVVHHVNNDGLDNRRCNLQIVSQSYNIRASRFDRVIGVHIHKSSGRWRAQLFIDGERRSFGLFKTRQEAEDAIRQARTERDFA
;
A
#
# COMPACT_ATOMS: atom_id res chain seq x y z
N MET A 1 11.04 15.74 6.54
CA MET A 1 11.67 15.19 7.77
C MET A 1 11.85 13.68 7.69
N ILE A 2 12.83 13.14 8.41
CA ILE A 2 13.07 11.69 8.57
C ILE A 2 13.20 11.35 10.06
N ILE A 3 12.57 10.26 10.48
CA ILE A 3 12.73 9.67 11.82
C ILE A 3 13.32 8.27 11.65
N ASP A 4 14.54 8.08 12.15
CA ASP A 4 15.18 6.76 12.20
C ASP A 4 14.61 5.93 13.35
N THR A 5 14.33 4.66 13.08
CA THR A 5 13.82 3.71 14.07
C THR A 5 14.89 2.71 14.46
N THR A 6 14.72 2.06 15.63
CA THR A 6 15.65 1.04 16.15
C THR A 6 15.77 -0.21 15.26
N ARG A 7 14.90 -0.37 14.27
CA ARG A 7 14.93 -1.46 13.28
C ARG A 7 15.67 -1.08 12.00
N ASN A 8 16.40 0.05 11.99
CA ASN A 8 17.03 0.62 10.80
C ASN A 8 16.02 0.91 9.67
N LEU A 9 14.77 1.19 10.04
CA LEU A 9 13.71 1.64 9.14
C LEU A 9 13.53 3.15 9.30
N LYS A 10 13.18 3.82 8.21
CA LYS A 10 13.00 5.27 8.15
C LYS A 10 11.54 5.63 7.99
N ILE A 11 11.04 6.50 8.85
CA ILE A 11 9.73 7.12 8.70
C ILE A 11 9.95 8.49 8.05
N VAL A 12 9.26 8.76 6.95
CA VAL A 12 9.38 10.01 6.19
C VAL A 12 8.08 10.77 6.29
N LEU A 13 8.15 12.09 6.41
CA LEU A 13 7.01 13.00 6.44
C LEU A 13 7.42 14.38 5.94
N ASP A 14 6.45 15.25 5.66
CA ASP A 14 6.72 16.64 5.27
C ASP A 14 7.15 17.48 6.48
N ASP A 15 7.87 18.57 6.23
CA ASP A 15 8.45 19.40 7.30
C ASP A 15 7.37 20.17 8.05
N GLU A 16 6.30 20.56 7.36
CA GLU A 16 5.13 21.27 7.90
C GLU A 16 4.37 20.43 8.93
N ASP A 17 4.43 19.11 8.82
CA ASP A 17 3.75 18.16 9.71
C ASP A 17 4.57 17.85 10.97
N TRP A 18 5.83 18.30 11.04
CA TRP A 18 6.74 18.01 12.15
C TRP A 18 6.20 18.50 13.50
N GLU A 19 5.66 19.73 13.54
CA GLU A 19 5.15 20.34 14.77
C GLU A 19 4.03 19.51 15.42
N GLN A 20 3.21 18.84 14.63
CA GLN A 20 2.12 17.99 15.11
C GLN A 20 2.65 16.69 15.74
N VAL A 21 3.71 16.11 15.16
CA VAL A 21 4.18 14.76 15.52
C VAL A 21 5.38 14.73 16.46
N LYS A 22 6.14 15.81 16.56
CA LYS A 22 7.44 15.88 17.29
C LYS A 22 7.35 15.55 18.77
N ARG A 23 6.16 15.69 19.37
CA ARG A 23 5.92 15.43 20.80
C ARG A 23 5.71 13.96 21.14
N TYR A 24 5.70 13.09 20.12
CA TYR A 24 5.46 11.66 20.28
C TYR A 24 6.67 10.85 19.83
N SER A 25 6.89 9.71 20.49
CA SER A 25 7.89 8.74 20.06
C SER A 25 7.30 7.79 19.04
N TRP A 26 7.89 7.75 17.84
CA TRP A 26 7.42 6.94 16.72
C TRP A 26 8.24 5.68 16.54
N TYR A 27 7.58 4.61 16.12
CA TYR A 27 8.23 3.34 15.80
C TYR A 27 7.55 2.66 14.60
N ALA A 28 8.34 1.92 13.83
CA ALA A 28 7.84 1.09 12.75
C ALA A 28 7.29 -0.23 13.31
N ASN A 29 6.04 -0.55 12.98
CA ASN A 29 5.41 -1.81 13.34
C ASN A 29 5.06 -2.61 12.10
N ALA A 30 5.42 -3.90 12.09
CA ALA A 30 5.05 -4.81 11.01
C ALA A 30 3.53 -5.03 10.97
N VAL A 31 2.97 -5.07 9.77
CA VAL A 31 1.57 -5.39 9.50
C VAL A 31 1.47 -6.52 8.46
N ALA A 32 0.25 -6.99 8.20
CA ALA A 32 0.03 -8.08 7.26
C ALA A 32 0.59 -7.78 5.86
N GLY A 33 1.21 -8.80 5.24
CA GLY A 33 1.81 -8.70 3.91
C GLY A 33 3.20 -8.08 3.88
N GLY A 34 3.96 -8.11 5.00
CA GLY A 34 5.35 -7.67 5.04
C GLY A 34 5.56 -6.15 5.07
N ARG A 35 4.47 -5.38 5.22
CA ARG A 35 4.51 -3.92 5.26
C ARG A 35 4.81 -3.40 6.66
N PHE A 36 5.28 -2.16 6.75
CA PHE A 36 5.52 -1.45 8.01
C PHE A 36 4.76 -0.14 8.04
N TYR A 37 4.25 0.19 9.21
CA TYR A 37 3.47 1.40 9.44
C TYR A 37 4.09 2.16 10.62
N ALA A 38 4.12 3.48 10.52
CA ALA A 38 4.56 4.37 11.59
C ALA A 38 3.48 4.49 12.67
N TYR A 39 3.81 4.10 13.91
CA TYR A 39 2.89 4.16 15.05
C TYR A 39 3.51 4.91 16.23
N THR A 40 2.64 5.46 17.06
CA THR A 40 2.98 5.92 18.40
C THR A 40 1.96 5.40 19.43
N ARG A 41 2.31 5.49 20.72
CA ARG A 41 1.43 5.17 21.84
C ARG A 41 1.11 6.45 22.59
N LEU A 42 -0.18 6.76 22.68
CA LEU A 42 -0.70 7.87 23.45
C LEU A 42 -0.88 7.46 24.93
N PRO A 43 -1.03 8.43 25.85
CA PRO A 43 -1.46 8.15 27.22
C PRO A 43 -2.73 7.28 27.25
N GLY A 44 -2.80 6.36 28.20
CA GLY A 44 -3.86 5.34 28.25
C GLY A 44 -3.62 4.13 27.34
N GLY A 45 -2.45 4.03 26.69
CA GLY A 45 -2.04 2.87 25.90
C GLY A 45 -2.68 2.79 24.51
N ILE A 46 -3.37 3.84 24.08
CA ILE A 46 -4.00 3.91 22.76
C ILE A 46 -2.92 4.02 21.69
N ARG A 47 -2.94 3.10 20.73
CA ARG A 47 -2.02 3.12 19.58
C ARG A 47 -2.64 3.88 18.42
N ILE A 48 -1.92 4.84 17.85
CA ILE A 48 -2.33 5.61 16.67
C ILE A 48 -1.26 5.60 15.58
N ALA A 49 -1.68 5.51 14.32
CA ALA A 49 -0.79 5.56 13.16
C ALA A 49 -0.52 7.01 12.72
N MET A 50 0.68 7.28 12.20
CA MET A 50 1.10 8.64 11.81
C MET A 50 0.17 9.25 10.76
N HIS A 51 -0.04 8.57 9.63
CA HIS A 51 -0.97 9.02 8.59
C HIS A 51 -2.38 9.36 9.11
N ARG A 52 -2.89 8.68 10.16
CA ARG A 52 -4.19 9.00 10.76
C ARG A 52 -4.13 10.25 11.62
N MET A 53 -3.03 10.48 12.31
CA MET A 53 -2.82 11.70 13.09
C MET A 53 -2.71 12.92 12.18
N LEU A 54 -1.98 12.79 11.06
CA LEU A 54 -1.78 13.88 10.10
C LEU A 54 -3.07 14.31 9.39
N LEU A 55 -3.86 13.35 8.90
CA LEU A 55 -5.04 13.66 8.08
C LEU A 55 -6.38 13.59 8.81
N ASN A 56 -6.43 13.01 10.02
CA ASN A 56 -7.64 12.91 10.85
C ASN A 56 -8.90 12.48 10.06
N PRO A 57 -8.91 11.29 9.42
CA PRO A 57 -10.01 10.86 8.58
C PRO A 57 -11.31 10.71 9.38
N GLY A 58 -12.44 11.06 8.77
CA GLY A 58 -13.76 10.96 9.35
C GLY A 58 -14.29 9.53 9.48
N LYS A 59 -15.54 9.41 9.95
CA LYS A 59 -16.19 8.11 10.12
C LYS A 59 -16.43 7.44 8.76
N GLY A 60 -15.86 6.25 8.57
CA GLY A 60 -15.97 5.49 7.32
C GLY A 60 -14.88 5.80 6.29
N GLU A 61 -14.00 6.75 6.60
CA GLU A 61 -12.85 7.11 5.80
C GLU A 61 -11.58 6.44 6.34
N VAL A 62 -10.63 6.21 5.44
CA VAL A 62 -9.30 5.70 5.77
C VAL A 62 -8.25 6.45 4.96
N VAL A 63 -7.03 6.46 5.46
CA VAL A 63 -5.90 7.02 4.72
C VAL A 63 -5.20 5.90 3.95
N HIS A 64 -5.13 6.09 2.64
CA HIS A 64 -4.43 5.22 1.70
C HIS A 64 -3.04 5.80 1.38
N HIS A 65 -2.04 4.93 1.27
CA HIS A 65 -0.68 5.31 0.85
C HIS A 65 -0.56 4.97 -0.63
N VAL A 66 -0.34 5.97 -1.48
CA VAL A 66 -0.33 5.81 -2.95
C VAL A 66 0.77 4.85 -3.40
N ASN A 67 1.95 4.91 -2.77
CA ASN A 67 3.08 4.03 -3.07
C ASN A 67 3.10 2.71 -2.27
N ASN A 68 2.06 2.45 -1.44
CA ASN A 68 1.96 1.28 -0.56
C ASN A 68 3.07 1.14 0.51
N ASP A 69 3.85 2.19 0.76
CA ASP A 69 4.83 2.28 1.84
C ASP A 69 4.22 3.02 3.04
N GLY A 70 3.89 2.28 4.10
CA GLY A 70 3.30 2.82 5.33
C GLY A 70 4.27 3.61 6.21
N LEU A 71 5.55 3.70 5.83
CA LEU A 71 6.54 4.55 6.48
C LEU A 71 6.71 5.90 5.76
N ASP A 72 6.22 6.04 4.53
CA ASP A 72 6.20 7.31 3.79
C ASP A 72 4.89 8.06 4.04
N ASN A 73 4.90 8.94 5.03
CA ASN A 73 3.76 9.71 5.51
C ASN A 73 3.75 11.15 4.97
N ARG A 74 4.48 11.43 3.89
CA ARG A 74 4.40 12.72 3.17
C ARG A 74 3.01 12.89 2.57
N ARG A 75 2.46 14.10 2.60
CA ARG A 75 1.09 14.41 2.12
C ARG A 75 0.88 14.04 0.67
N CYS A 76 1.89 14.20 -0.18
CA CYS A 76 1.83 13.78 -1.58
C CYS A 76 1.60 12.27 -1.76
N ASN A 77 1.92 11.47 -0.73
CA ASN A 77 1.72 10.02 -0.71
C ASN A 77 0.47 9.58 0.05
N LEU A 78 -0.25 10.49 0.71
CA LEU A 78 -1.42 10.16 1.54
C LEU A 78 -2.72 10.67 0.92
N GLN A 79 -3.74 9.80 0.91
CA GLN A 79 -5.06 10.15 0.41
C GLN A 79 -6.17 9.66 1.35
N ILE A 80 -7.09 10.54 1.73
CA ILE A 80 -8.34 10.12 2.39
C ILE A 80 -9.23 9.48 1.33
N VAL A 81 -9.61 8.24 1.56
CA VAL A 81 -10.49 7.47 0.69
C VAL A 81 -11.59 6.79 1.50
N SER A 82 -12.67 6.41 0.84
CA SER A 82 -13.69 5.59 1.49
C SER A 82 -13.14 4.20 1.80
N GLN A 83 -13.63 3.58 2.88
CA GLN A 83 -13.24 2.20 3.22
C GLN A 83 -13.50 1.21 2.08
N SER A 84 -14.59 1.40 1.32
CA SER A 84 -14.93 0.57 0.17
C SER A 84 -13.92 0.74 -0.98
N TYR A 85 -13.45 1.96 -1.24
CA TYR A 85 -12.37 2.22 -2.18
C TYR A 85 -11.08 1.54 -1.71
N ASN A 86 -10.67 1.74 -0.45
CA ASN A 86 -9.43 1.14 0.06
C ASN A 86 -9.43 -0.39 -0.02
N ILE A 87 -10.56 -1.04 0.30
CA ILE A 87 -10.71 -2.50 0.12
C ILE A 87 -10.54 -2.88 -1.34
N ARG A 88 -11.16 -2.14 -2.26
CA ARG A 88 -11.05 -2.40 -3.70
C ARG A 88 -9.62 -2.19 -4.19
N ALA A 89 -9.00 -1.08 -3.86
CA ALA A 89 -7.60 -0.76 -4.16
C ALA A 89 -6.66 -1.86 -3.62
N SER A 90 -6.88 -2.34 -2.38
CA SER A 90 -6.08 -3.43 -1.81
C SER A 90 -6.20 -4.76 -2.58
N ARG A 91 -7.33 -5.01 -3.26
CA ARG A 91 -7.51 -6.16 -4.16
C ARG A 91 -6.81 -5.93 -5.50
N PHE A 92 -6.74 -4.69 -5.98
CA PHE A 92 -5.96 -4.32 -7.17
C PHE A 92 -4.45 -4.39 -6.92
N ASP A 93 -4.04 -4.05 -5.71
CA ASP A 93 -2.64 -4.08 -5.27
C ASP A 93 -2.15 -5.52 -5.04
N ARG A 94 -3.05 -6.40 -4.61
CA ARG A 94 -2.84 -7.84 -4.72
C ARG A 94 -2.83 -8.22 -6.18
N VAL A 95 -1.70 -8.68 -6.69
CA VAL A 95 -1.61 -9.16 -8.05
C VAL A 95 -2.23 -10.56 -8.15
N ILE A 96 -3.55 -10.58 -8.38
CA ILE A 96 -4.34 -11.78 -8.62
C ILE A 96 -4.28 -12.07 -10.11
N GLY A 97 -4.11 -13.34 -10.49
CA GLY A 97 -3.99 -13.74 -11.90
C GLY A 97 -2.60 -14.22 -12.31
N VAL A 98 -1.62 -14.18 -11.39
CA VAL A 98 -0.27 -14.69 -11.61
C VAL A 98 -0.10 -16.08 -11.00
N HIS A 99 0.24 -17.06 -11.82
CA HIS A 99 0.45 -18.45 -11.39
C HIS A 99 1.44 -19.18 -12.29
N ILE A 100 2.08 -20.23 -11.81
CA ILE A 100 2.99 -21.05 -12.62
C ILE A 100 2.19 -21.86 -13.65
N HIS A 101 2.56 -21.72 -14.92
CA HIS A 101 2.08 -22.55 -16.01
C HIS A 101 2.85 -23.86 -16.02
N LYS A 102 2.19 -24.94 -15.58
CA LYS A 102 2.84 -26.23 -15.30
C LYS A 102 3.62 -26.82 -16.47
N SER A 103 3.14 -26.69 -17.71
CA SER A 103 3.82 -27.31 -18.86
C SER A 103 5.06 -26.55 -19.33
N SER A 104 5.13 -25.22 -19.12
CA SER A 104 6.30 -24.43 -19.51
C SER A 104 7.18 -24.02 -18.33
N GLY A 105 6.75 -24.24 -17.09
CA GLY A 105 7.43 -23.76 -15.88
C GLY A 105 7.48 -22.23 -15.74
N ARG A 106 6.75 -21.49 -16.57
CA ARG A 106 6.79 -20.02 -16.64
C ARG A 106 5.66 -19.39 -15.85
N TRP A 107 5.83 -18.15 -15.42
CA TRP A 107 4.79 -17.39 -14.73
C TRP A 107 3.75 -16.87 -15.73
N ARG A 108 2.51 -17.31 -15.63
CA ARG A 108 1.39 -16.85 -16.45
C ARG A 108 0.71 -15.66 -15.81
N ALA A 109 0.48 -14.61 -16.57
CA ALA A 109 -0.39 -13.48 -16.22
C ALA A 109 -1.75 -13.66 -16.92
N GLN A 110 -2.83 -13.80 -16.16
CA GLN A 110 -4.17 -13.99 -16.69
C GLN A 110 -5.25 -13.35 -15.79
N LEU A 111 -6.22 -12.64 -16.38
CA LEU A 111 -7.37 -12.08 -15.67
C LEU A 111 -8.68 -12.56 -16.31
N PHE A 112 -9.74 -12.49 -15.51
CA PHE A 112 -11.11 -12.46 -16.04
C PHE A 112 -11.54 -11.00 -16.16
N ILE A 113 -11.87 -10.57 -17.38
CA ILE A 113 -12.33 -9.22 -17.71
C ILE A 113 -13.62 -9.39 -18.50
N ASP A 114 -14.69 -8.76 -18.03
CA ASP A 114 -16.02 -8.76 -18.66
C ASP A 114 -16.57 -10.17 -18.98
N GLY A 115 -16.29 -11.13 -18.08
CA GLY A 115 -16.71 -12.53 -18.23
C GLY A 115 -15.77 -13.38 -19.08
N GLU A 116 -14.79 -12.79 -19.74
CA GLU A 116 -13.82 -13.49 -20.59
C GLU A 116 -12.44 -13.61 -19.92
N ARG A 117 -11.79 -14.75 -20.15
CA ARG A 117 -10.45 -15.02 -19.64
C ARG A 117 -9.41 -14.45 -20.62
N ARG A 118 -8.76 -13.34 -20.26
CA ARG A 118 -7.67 -12.74 -21.04
C ARG A 118 -6.31 -13.11 -20.47
N SER A 119 -5.41 -13.58 -21.33
CA SER A 119 -4.03 -13.92 -21.00
C SER A 119 -3.10 -12.81 -21.50
N PHE A 120 -2.21 -12.33 -20.63
CA PHE A 120 -1.27 -11.25 -20.92
C PHE A 120 0.15 -11.76 -21.19
N GLY A 121 0.38 -13.06 -21.06
CA GLY A 121 1.63 -13.71 -21.47
C GLY A 121 2.16 -14.75 -20.49
N LEU A 122 3.31 -15.31 -20.86
CA LEU A 122 4.12 -16.21 -20.05
C LEU A 122 5.51 -15.59 -19.85
N PHE A 123 5.85 -15.36 -18.60
CA PHE A 123 7.04 -14.63 -18.17
C PHE A 123 8.04 -15.53 -17.45
N LYS A 124 9.31 -15.13 -17.45
CA LYS A 124 10.36 -15.91 -16.79
C LYS A 124 10.29 -15.71 -15.28
N THR A 125 9.94 -14.51 -14.84
CA THR A 125 9.86 -14.17 -13.42
C THR A 125 8.44 -13.87 -12.99
N ARG A 126 8.18 -14.04 -11.69
CA ARG A 126 6.89 -13.67 -11.09
C ARG A 126 6.64 -12.17 -11.23
N GLN A 127 7.67 -11.35 -11.02
CA GLN A 127 7.59 -9.89 -11.07
C GLN A 127 7.13 -9.39 -12.44
N GLU A 128 7.71 -9.90 -13.53
CA GLU A 128 7.29 -9.56 -14.90
C GLU A 128 5.80 -9.87 -15.15
N ALA A 129 5.33 -11.03 -14.68
CA ALA A 129 3.92 -11.40 -14.79
C ALA A 129 3.02 -10.48 -13.92
N GLU A 130 3.52 -10.05 -12.77
CA GLU A 130 2.80 -9.13 -11.90
C GLU A 130 2.67 -7.74 -12.51
N ASP A 131 3.74 -7.22 -13.12
CA ASP A 131 3.76 -5.92 -13.77
C ASP A 131 2.81 -5.87 -14.99
N ALA A 132 2.74 -6.94 -15.77
CA ALA A 132 1.77 -7.07 -16.87
C ALA A 132 0.31 -6.99 -16.39
N ILE A 133 0.00 -7.58 -15.22
CA ILE A 133 -1.34 -7.50 -14.62
C ILE A 133 -1.63 -6.10 -14.08
N ARG A 134 -0.64 -5.44 -13.48
CA ARG A 134 -0.78 -4.05 -13.01
C ARG A 134 -1.10 -3.12 -14.17
N GLN A 135 -0.33 -3.21 -15.26
CA GLN A 135 -0.55 -2.42 -16.47
C GLN A 135 -1.97 -2.63 -17.04
N ALA A 136 -2.39 -3.89 -17.21
CA ALA A 136 -3.72 -4.21 -17.72
C ALA A 136 -4.87 -3.70 -16.84
N ARG A 137 -4.65 -3.57 -15.52
CA ARG A 137 -5.64 -3.02 -14.59
C ARG A 137 -5.70 -1.49 -14.71
N THR A 138 -4.55 -0.83 -14.83
CA THR A 138 -4.47 0.63 -15.02
C THR A 138 -5.15 1.06 -16.31
N GLU A 139 -4.91 0.37 -17.42
CA GLU A 139 -5.52 0.70 -18.73
C GLU A 139 -7.06 0.61 -18.71
N ARG A 140 -7.64 -0.20 -17.81
CA ARG A 140 -9.09 -0.34 -17.66
C ARG A 140 -9.73 0.82 -16.88
N ASP A 141 -9.09 1.31 -15.83
CA ASP A 141 -9.69 2.37 -14.99
C ASP A 141 -9.74 3.74 -15.72
N PHE A 142 -9.12 3.86 -16.90
CA PHE A 142 -9.18 5.02 -17.80
C PHE A 142 -10.04 4.81 -19.07
N ALA A 143 -10.81 3.71 -19.16
CA ALA A 143 -11.73 3.42 -20.26
C ALA A 143 -13.18 3.37 -19.78
#